data_AF-A0A9X1P5W3-F1
#
_entry.id   AF-A0A9X1P5W3-F1
#
_cell.length_a   1.000
_cell.length_b   1.000
_cell.length_c   1.000
_cell.angle_alpha   90.00
_cell.angle_beta   90.00
_cell.angle_gamma   90.00
#
_symmetry.space_group_name_H-M   'P 1'
#
loop_
_entity.id
_entity.type
_entity.pdbx_description
1 polymer ?
#
loop_
_entity_poly.entity_id
_entity_poly.type
_entity_poly.pdbx_seq_one_letter_code
_entity_poly.pdbx_strand_id
1 'polypeptide(L)'
;MNFKILTLPKSQIQICLHCDRSDENQEIVRITAFVIDISGQELMLATFAQFADAGSARRFVFDYSEESAKRFLEECMQEDRISLISPQL
;
A
#
# COMPACT_ATOMS: atom_id res chain seq x y z
N MET A 1 16.56 0.11 -2.69
CA MET A 1 15.50 -0.82 -3.08
C MET A 1 14.36 0.01 -3.64
N ASN A 2 13.96 -0.19 -4.90
CA ASN A 2 12.90 0.63 -5.54
C ASN A 2 11.51 0.00 -5.43
N PHE A 3 11.43 -1.21 -4.88
CA PHE A 3 10.20 -1.98 -4.81
C PHE A 3 10.19 -2.84 -3.54
N LYS A 4 9.04 -2.94 -2.85
CA LYS A 4 8.87 -3.81 -1.67
C LYS A 4 7.47 -4.42 -1.68
N ILE A 5 7.36 -5.70 -1.35
CA ILE A 5 6.10 -6.40 -1.12
C ILE A 5 5.99 -6.74 0.36
N LEU A 6 4.85 -6.43 0.96
CA LEU A 6 4.47 -6.90 2.29
C LEU A 6 3.21 -7.76 2.16
N THR A 7 3.23 -8.96 2.73
CA THR A 7 2.06 -9.83 2.82
C THR A 7 1.51 -9.74 4.23
N LEU A 8 0.25 -9.33 4.38
CA LEU A 8 -0.39 -9.30 5.69
C LEU A 8 -1.07 -10.64 6.00
N PRO A 9 -1.11 -11.06 7.29
CA PRO A 9 -1.64 -12.36 7.71
C PRO A 9 -3.15 -12.55 7.49
N LYS A 10 -3.89 -11.51 7.05
CA LYS A 10 -5.26 -11.67 6.52
C LYS A 10 -5.20 -12.21 5.09
N SER A 11 -4.83 -13.47 4.97
CA SER A 11 -4.86 -14.44 3.86
C SER A 11 -4.53 -14.02 2.42
N GLN A 12 -4.77 -12.80 1.96
CA GLN A 12 -4.69 -12.40 0.55
C GLN A 12 -4.30 -10.94 0.35
N ILE A 13 -3.93 -10.20 1.40
CA ILE A 13 -3.56 -8.79 1.25
C ILE A 13 -2.07 -8.65 0.95
N GLN A 14 -1.79 -8.27 -0.28
CA GLN A 14 -0.44 -7.90 -0.73
C GLN A 14 -0.36 -6.39 -0.87
N ILE A 15 0.65 -5.80 -0.23
CA ILE A 15 0.97 -4.38 -0.39
C ILE A 15 2.27 -4.23 -1.15
N CYS A 16 2.18 -3.58 -2.30
CA CYS A 16 3.28 -3.29 -3.20
C CYS A 16 3.65 -1.81 -3.08
N LEU A 17 4.90 -1.52 -2.74
CA LEU A 17 5.47 -0.19 -2.80
C LEU A 17 6.37 -0.09 -4.02
N HIS A 18 6.14 0.88 -4.90
CA HIS A 18 6.96 1.13 -6.08
C HIS A 18 7.46 2.58 -6.08
N CYS A 19 8.77 2.76 -6.21
CA CYS A 19 9.41 4.07 -6.32
C CYS A 19 9.57 4.45 -7.79
N ASP A 20 8.82 5.46 -8.21
CA ASP A 20 8.91 6.12 -9.51
C ASP A 20 9.62 7.47 -9.39
N ARG A 21 10.13 7.99 -10.51
CA ARG A 21 10.54 9.38 -10.63
C ARG A 21 9.53 10.09 -11.53
N SER A 22 9.04 11.25 -11.09
CA SER A 22 8.25 12.14 -11.95
C SER A 22 9.16 12.91 -12.91
N ASP A 23 8.55 13.48 -13.95
CA ASP A 23 9.24 14.33 -14.93
C ASP A 23 9.83 15.61 -14.29
N GLU A 24 9.36 15.98 -13.09
CA GLU A 24 9.84 17.13 -12.29
C GLU A 24 10.95 16.75 -11.30
N ASN A 25 11.62 15.60 -11.47
CA ASN A 25 12.63 15.07 -10.55
C ASN A 25 12.12 14.73 -9.14
N GLN A 26 10.81 14.71 -8.91
CA GLN A 26 10.23 14.27 -7.64
C GLN A 26 10.24 12.74 -7.58
N GLU A 27 10.45 12.17 -6.40
CA GLU A 27 10.29 10.73 -6.22
C GLU A 27 8.88 10.44 -5.71
N ILE A 28 8.18 9.50 -6.35
CA ILE A 28 6.83 9.11 -5.98
C ILE A 28 6.87 7.66 -5.52
N VAL A 29 6.27 7.37 -4.37
CA VAL A 29 6.02 5.99 -3.95
C VAL A 29 4.55 5.68 -4.15
N ARG A 30 4.26 4.75 -5.07
CA ARG A 30 2.93 4.16 -5.21
C ARG A 30 2.80 3.01 -4.22
N ILE A 31 1.78 3.07 -3.37
CA ILE A 31 1.42 2.01 -2.43
C ILE A 31 0.14 1.39 -2.94
N THR A 32 0.16 0.11 -3.30
CA THR A 32 -1.00 -0.62 -3.83
C THR A 32 -1.33 -1.79 -2.92
N ALA A 33 -2.58 -1.91 -2.46
CA ALA A 33 -3.11 -3.08 -1.79
C ALA A 33 -4.05 -3.85 -2.73
N PHE A 34 -3.91 -5.17 -2.73
CA PHE A 34 -4.87 -6.09 -3.34
C PHE A 34 -5.68 -6.76 -2.24
N VAL A 35 -7.00 -6.64 -2.27
CA VAL A 35 -7.89 -7.19 -1.24
C VAL A 35 -9.07 -7.93 -1.88
N ILE A 36 -9.62 -8.92 -1.20
CA ILE A 36 -10.88 -9.55 -1.60
C ILE A 36 -11.97 -9.11 -0.63
N ASP A 37 -13.04 -8.52 -1.17
CA ASP A 37 -14.16 -8.03 -0.38
C ASP A 37 -15.12 -9.16 0.03
N ILE A 38 -16.16 -8.83 0.82
CA ILE A 38 -17.17 -9.80 1.25
C ILE A 38 -17.99 -10.45 0.13
N SER A 39 -18.03 -9.84 -1.05
CA SER A 39 -18.70 -10.41 -2.23
C SER A 39 -17.81 -11.38 -3.01
N GLY A 40 -16.53 -11.53 -2.60
CA GLY A 40 -15.53 -12.31 -3.33
C GLY A 40 -14.91 -11.53 -4.50
N GLN A 41 -15.12 -10.22 -4.56
CA GLN A 41 -14.54 -9.35 -5.58
C GLN A 41 -13.11 -8.94 -5.21
N GLU A 42 -12.19 -9.08 -6.15
CA GLU A 42 -10.84 -8.52 -6.04
C GLU A 42 -10.88 -7.00 -6.24
N LEU A 43 -10.35 -6.27 -5.27
CA LEU A 43 -10.22 -4.82 -5.28
C LEU A 43 -8.75 -4.42 -5.23
N MET A 44 -8.39 -3.40 -6.00
CA MET A 44 -7.07 -2.78 -5.99
C MET A 44 -7.20 -1.38 -5.40
N LEU A 45 -6.63 -1.18 -4.21
CA LEU A 45 -6.59 0.11 -3.52
C LEU A 45 -5.21 0.72 -3.72
N ALA A 46 -5.12 2.01 -4.06
CA ALA A 46 -3.84 2.65 -4.29
C ALA A 46 -3.79 4.07 -3.75
N THR A 47 -2.64 4.43 -3.16
CA THR A 47 -2.30 5.82 -2.84
C THR A 47 -0.88 6.15 -3.29
N PHE A 48 -0.55 7.44 -3.26
CA PHE A 48 0.75 7.97 -3.67
C PHE A 48 1.33 8.84 -2.57
N ALA A 49 2.61 8.61 -2.26
CA ALA A 49 3.40 9.51 -1.41
C ALA A 49 4.44 10.21 -2.28
N GLN A 50 4.45 11.54 -2.26
CA GLN A 50 5.41 12.36 -3.02
C GLN A 50 6.55 12.84 -2.13
N PHE A 51 7.77 12.80 -2.66
CA PHE A 51 8.98 13.21 -1.97
C PHE A 51 9.72 14.23 -2.84
N ALA A 52 10.04 15.38 -2.23
CA ALA A 52 10.77 16.46 -2.90
C ALA A 52 12.26 16.13 -3.11
N ASP A 53 12.84 15.29 -2.24
CA ASP A 53 14.27 15.00 -2.23
C ASP A 53 14.59 13.60 -2.78
N ALA A 54 15.64 13.53 -3.61
CA ALA A 54 16.14 12.27 -4.12
C ALA A 54 16.69 11.36 -3.01
N GLY A 55 16.26 10.10 -2.99
CA GLY A 55 16.62 9.10 -1.98
C GLY A 55 15.64 8.98 -0.81
N SER A 56 14.74 9.95 -0.62
CA SER A 56 13.71 9.90 0.44
C SER A 56 12.67 8.83 0.16
N ALA A 57 12.25 8.66 -1.10
CA ALA A 57 11.33 7.60 -1.47
C ALA A 57 11.94 6.21 -1.24
N ARG A 58 13.24 6.03 -1.54
CA ARG A 58 13.93 4.76 -1.29
C ARG A 58 14.00 4.41 0.20
N ARG A 59 14.26 5.39 1.07
CA ARG A 59 14.25 5.18 2.53
C ARG A 59 12.85 4.83 3.01
N PHE A 60 11.84 5.58 2.55
CA PHE A 60 10.45 5.27 2.86
C PHE A 60 10.08 3.84 2.49
N VAL A 61 10.39 3.39 1.26
CA VAL A 61 10.12 2.01 0.82
C VAL A 61 10.84 1.00 1.71
N PHE A 62 12.10 1.25 2.06
CA PHE A 62 12.88 0.35 2.89
C PHE A 62 12.29 0.22 4.31
N ASP A 63 11.97 1.34 4.94
CA ASP A 63 11.48 1.42 6.32
C ASP A 63 9.98 1.09 6.45
N TYR A 64 9.23 1.03 5.35
CA TYR A 64 7.79 0.77 5.38
C TYR A 64 7.47 -0.56 6.08
N SER A 65 6.73 -0.49 7.18
CA SER A 65 6.51 -1.63 8.08
C SER A 65 5.17 -2.30 7.86
N GLU A 66 4.99 -3.47 8.47
CA GLU A 66 3.68 -4.14 8.53
C GLU A 66 2.61 -3.27 9.21
N GLU A 67 2.99 -2.49 10.23
CA GLU A 67 2.08 -1.59 10.93
C GLU A 67 1.62 -0.44 10.03
N SER A 68 2.54 0.18 9.27
CA SER A 68 2.18 1.20 8.27
C SER A 68 1.26 0.63 7.20
N ALA A 69 1.52 -0.60 6.78
CA ALA A 69 0.72 -1.33 5.81
C ALA A 69 -0.73 -1.58 6.31
N LYS A 70 -0.89 -1.92 7.60
CA LYS A 70 -2.22 -2.08 8.24
C LYS A 70 -2.97 -0.75 8.33
N ARG A 71 -2.32 0.32 8.77
CA ARG A 71 -2.95 1.65 8.88
C ARG A 71 -3.41 2.16 7.52
N PHE A 72 -2.58 2.03 6.49
CA PHE A 72 -2.94 2.38 5.11
C PHE A 72 -4.22 1.66 4.65
N LEU A 73 -4.35 0.35 4.92
CA LEU A 73 -5.56 -0.39 4.58
C LEU A 73 -6.78 0.09 5.36
N GLU A 74 -6.63 0.34 6.66
CA GLU A 74 -7.72 0.85 7.49
C GLU A 74 -8.23 2.19 6.97
N GLU A 75 -7.32 3.10 6.60
CA GLU A 75 -7.65 4.39 5.99
C GLU A 75 -8.39 4.21 4.65
N CYS A 76 -7.84 3.43 3.71
CA CYS A 76 -8.52 3.18 2.42
C CYS A 76 -9.89 2.53 2.60
N MET A 77 -10.02 1.56 3.50
CA MET A 77 -11.29 0.91 3.77
C MET A 77 -12.32 1.88 4.36
N GLN A 78 -11.91 2.82 5.21
CA GLN A 78 -12.79 3.83 5.78
C GLN A 78 -13.25 4.84 4.72
N GLU A 79 -12.33 5.33 3.89
CA GLU A 79 -12.63 6.31 2.83
C GLU A 79 -13.58 5.71 1.78
N ASP A 80 -13.30 4.50 1.30
CA ASP A 80 -14.06 3.83 0.24
C ASP A 80 -15.25 2.99 0.77
N ARG A 81 -15.48 2.99 2.09
CA ARG A 81 -16.52 2.20 2.79
C ARG A 81 -16.47 0.70 2.47
N ILE A 82 -15.26 0.17 2.32
CA ILE A 82 -15.01 -1.23 1.97
C ILE A 82 -15.08 -2.10 3.23
N SER A 83 -15.83 -3.20 3.16
CA SER A 83 -15.86 -4.23 4.20
C SER A 83 -15.12 -5.47 3.70
N LEU A 84 -14.09 -5.90 4.44
CA LEU A 84 -13.33 -7.11 4.13
C LEU A 84 -13.94 -8.34 4.81
N ILE A 85 -13.74 -9.51 4.20
CA ILE A 85 -13.98 -10.78 4.87
C ILE A 85 -13.03 -10.86 6.07
N SER A 86 -13.57 -10.72 7.28
CA SER A 86 -12.82 -11.14 8.48
C SER A 86 -12.67 -12.66 8.42
N PRO A 87 -11.45 -13.22 8.42
CA PRO A 87 -11.31 -14.59 8.85
C PRO A 87 -11.76 -14.62 10.31
N GLN A 88 -12.78 -15.42 10.60
CA GLN A 88 -13.22 -15.66 11.97
C GLN A 88 -12.00 -16.10 12.79
N LEU A 89 -11.79 -15.44 13.93
CA LEU A 89 -10.85 -15.82 14.98
C LEU A 89 -11.10 -17.26 15.44
#